data_AF-A0A7W1T8N6-F1
#
_entry.id   AF-A0A7W1T8N6-F1
#
_cell.length_a   1.000
_cell.length_b   1.000
_cell.length_c   1.000
_cell.angle_alpha   90.00
_cell.angle_beta   90.00
_cell.angle_gamma   90.00
#
_symmetry.space_group_name_H-M   'P 1'
#
loop_
_entity.id
_entity.type
_entity.pdbx_description
1 polymer ?
#
loop_
_entity_poly.entity_id
_entity_poly.type
_entity_poly.pdbx_seq_one_letter_code
_entity_poly.pdbx_strand_id
1 'polypeptide(L)'
;MNKKTVFVSGIIILFFAVGIFWTVHALDSSAKPTKSEPLKNITQNSVRQLSKQTNSTLQTLANSGGDTASQKQLNTLINDAKQYKLTDDANSAYIKSLTSCLESLQQYKSGNTDQKALGKVYPNFVTNENKMSDITKTTQYQWFYAAAANYEQGLKQKGVITLTMVGDNSFGTYPETPEHLKFDNVFKKNNGTNTYVYQNCLPWFKSDDYTVINAESAFTNATRAEVKMWRIKSDPAHVAFLPASGVDAANLANNHTMDYFQVGYDDTLKAFKDNDIPVFNKNMPLITKIGGIETILLGYDCRSSQQSASYLAKIEADIKKYKKPNNLVIVNMHWGVEYHETPVDYQTQYGHAIIDAGADIIMGSHPHRLESVEKYNGKYIVYSMGDFAFGADPTLLSRMTSMFRLRFTEDNGKVVLKNMSIVPTYENSDGSLNENNYQPLPVFGDDAKKIVNELIRISKPIQGGVTEYDYFDPFM
;
A
#
# COMPACT_ATOMS: atom_id res chain seq x y z
N MET A 1 -43.91 67.01 -45.09
CA MET A 1 -45.23 66.52 -45.55
C MET A 1 -45.54 65.22 -44.82
N ASN A 2 -46.72 65.14 -44.21
CA ASN A 2 -47.55 64.00 -43.73
C ASN A 2 -46.88 62.72 -43.15
N LYS A 3 -47.41 62.02 -42.14
CA LYS A 3 -48.27 62.23 -40.95
C LYS A 3 -48.52 60.80 -40.40
N LYS A 4 -48.21 60.58 -39.10
CA LYS A 4 -48.86 59.69 -38.10
C LYS A 4 -48.93 58.17 -38.41
N THR A 5 -48.72 57.26 -37.44
CA THR A 5 -49.58 57.07 -36.26
C THR A 5 -48.86 56.23 -35.17
N VAL A 6 -49.20 56.52 -33.91
CA VAL A 6 -48.75 55.87 -32.66
C VAL A 6 -49.64 54.67 -32.33
N PHE A 7 -49.07 53.58 -31.80
CA PHE A 7 -49.75 52.64 -30.90
C PHE A 7 -48.74 52.02 -29.92
N VAL A 8 -49.00 52.18 -28.62
CA VAL A 8 -48.28 51.54 -27.52
C VAL A 8 -49.24 50.51 -26.92
N SER A 9 -48.84 49.24 -26.90
CA SER A 9 -49.62 48.15 -26.31
C SER A 9 -49.03 47.78 -24.95
N GLY A 10 -49.80 48.02 -23.88
CA GLY A 10 -49.53 47.48 -22.56
C GLY A 10 -49.93 46.01 -22.49
N ILE A 11 -49.10 45.19 -21.85
CA ILE A 11 -49.47 43.85 -21.40
C ILE A 11 -49.29 43.78 -19.89
N ILE A 12 -50.40 43.44 -19.25
CA ILE A 12 -50.62 43.17 -17.84
C ILE A 12 -49.93 41.85 -17.48
N ILE A 13 -49.09 41.83 -16.45
CA ILE A 13 -48.63 40.59 -15.80
C ILE A 13 -49.24 40.53 -14.40
N LEU A 14 -50.19 39.61 -14.24
CA LEU A 14 -50.78 39.20 -12.96
C LEU A 14 -49.71 38.54 -12.09
N PHE A 15 -49.49 39.05 -10.88
CA PHE A 15 -48.76 38.35 -9.83
C PHE A 15 -49.71 37.37 -9.12
N PHE A 16 -49.50 36.06 -9.31
CA PHE A 16 -50.06 35.04 -8.43
C PHE A 16 -49.26 35.00 -7.13
N ALA A 17 -49.87 35.47 -6.04
CA ALA A 17 -49.36 35.28 -4.69
C ALA A 17 -49.68 33.85 -4.23
N VAL A 18 -48.71 32.94 -4.32
CA VAL A 18 -48.75 31.68 -3.58
C VAL A 18 -48.03 31.91 -2.26
N GLY A 19 -48.80 31.96 -1.18
CA GLY A 19 -48.29 32.07 0.18
C GLY A 19 -47.50 30.81 0.55
N ILE A 20 -46.18 30.93 0.61
CA ILE A 20 -45.32 29.97 1.30
C ILE A 20 -45.25 30.43 2.77
N PHE A 21 -45.93 29.70 3.64
CA PHE A 21 -45.75 29.81 5.09
C PHE A 21 -44.29 29.47 5.42
N TRP A 22 -43.49 30.49 5.72
CA TRP A 22 -42.24 30.31 6.45
C TRP A 22 -42.59 30.06 7.92
N THR A 23 -42.62 28.80 8.34
CA THR A 23 -42.39 28.47 9.76
C THR A 23 -40.93 28.80 10.06
N VAL A 24 -40.71 30.05 10.49
CA VAL A 24 -39.47 30.44 11.18
C VAL A 24 -39.42 29.59 12.45
N HIS A 25 -38.70 28.47 12.39
CA HIS A 25 -38.17 27.88 13.61
C HIS A 25 -37.17 28.90 14.14
N ALA A 26 -37.60 29.70 15.10
CA ALA A 26 -36.69 30.44 15.95
C ALA A 26 -35.71 29.41 16.51
N LEU A 27 -34.47 29.45 16.02
CA LEU A 27 -33.36 28.76 16.66
C LEU A 27 -33.28 29.35 18.06
N ASP A 28 -33.70 28.56 19.03
CA ASP A 28 -33.51 28.84 20.44
C ASP A 28 -32.00 28.95 20.70
N SER A 29 -31.48 30.17 20.67
CA SER A 29 -30.07 30.50 20.90
C SER A 29 -29.73 30.49 22.39
N SER A 30 -30.42 29.67 23.20
CA SER A 30 -30.17 29.53 24.64
C SER A 30 -29.45 28.24 25.02
N ALA A 31 -28.63 27.67 24.12
CA ALA A 31 -27.60 26.73 24.51
C ALA A 31 -26.55 27.46 25.38
N LYS A 32 -26.80 27.48 26.69
CA LYS A 32 -25.80 27.89 27.69
C LYS A 32 -24.50 27.14 27.39
N PRO A 33 -23.33 27.81 27.45
CA PRO A 33 -22.07 27.10 27.36
C PRO A 33 -22.05 26.05 28.47
N THR A 34 -22.01 24.78 28.09
CA THR A 34 -21.79 23.67 29.02
C THR A 34 -20.52 24.01 29.79
N LYS A 35 -20.62 24.19 31.12
CA LYS A 35 -19.45 24.38 31.97
C LYS A 35 -18.46 23.27 31.65
N SER A 36 -17.27 23.63 31.18
CA SER A 36 -16.18 22.67 31.00
C SER A 36 -15.99 21.92 32.31
N GLU A 37 -16.02 20.59 32.28
CA GLU A 37 -15.73 19.80 33.48
C GLU A 37 -14.37 20.23 34.06
N PRO A 38 -14.23 20.30 35.40
CA PRO A 38 -12.96 20.65 36.01
C PRO A 38 -11.89 19.63 35.63
N LEU A 39 -10.70 20.12 35.28
CA LEU A 39 -9.55 19.26 34.95
C LEU A 39 -9.20 18.33 36.12
N LYS A 40 -8.88 17.08 35.79
CA LYS A 40 -8.50 16.03 36.73
C LYS A 40 -7.05 16.20 37.20
N ASN A 41 -6.78 15.85 38.44
CA ASN A 41 -5.39 15.74 38.91
C ASN A 41 -4.71 14.51 38.28
N ILE A 42 -3.42 14.63 37.98
CA ILE A 42 -2.64 13.53 37.42
C ILE A 42 -2.18 12.60 38.54
N THR A 43 -2.40 11.31 38.35
CA THR A 43 -1.91 10.23 39.22
C THR A 43 -1.06 9.25 38.42
N GLN A 44 -0.27 8.43 39.10
CA GLN A 44 0.44 7.32 38.43
C GLN A 44 -0.54 6.36 37.74
N ASN A 45 -1.74 6.16 38.30
CA ASN A 45 -2.80 5.35 37.69
C ASN A 45 -3.26 5.91 36.34
N SER A 46 -3.51 7.22 36.26
CA SER A 46 -3.90 7.83 34.99
C SER A 46 -2.82 7.71 33.92
N VAL A 47 -1.55 7.86 34.29
CA VAL A 47 -0.43 7.66 33.36
C VAL A 47 -0.37 6.21 32.87
N ARG A 48 -0.54 5.23 33.78
CA ARG A 48 -0.62 3.81 33.43
C ARG A 48 -1.77 3.49 32.46
N GLN A 49 -2.92 4.10 32.67
CA GLN A 49 -4.08 3.90 31.79
C GLN A 49 -3.86 4.54 30.41
N LEU A 50 -3.40 5.80 30.36
CA LEU A 50 -3.11 6.49 29.11
C LEU A 50 -2.04 5.77 28.28
N SER A 51 -0.96 5.28 28.90
CA SER A 51 0.08 4.54 28.19
C SER A 51 -0.43 3.23 27.58
N LYS A 52 -1.26 2.46 28.31
CA LYS A 52 -1.91 1.25 27.79
C LYS A 52 -2.87 1.57 26.64
N GLN A 53 -3.70 2.60 26.80
CA GLN A 53 -4.63 3.03 25.74
C GLN A 53 -3.89 3.53 24.51
N THR A 54 -2.77 4.22 24.69
CA THR A 54 -1.89 4.67 23.59
C THR A 54 -1.39 3.48 22.80
N ASN A 55 -0.81 2.49 23.44
CA ASN A 55 -0.30 1.29 22.77
C ASN A 55 -1.39 0.59 21.93
N SER A 56 -2.58 0.38 22.52
CA SER A 56 -3.72 -0.23 21.83
C SER A 56 -4.25 0.63 20.67
N THR A 57 -4.27 1.96 20.84
CA THR A 57 -4.75 2.90 19.81
C THR A 57 -3.80 2.94 18.61
N LEU A 58 -2.48 3.01 18.84
CA LEU A 58 -1.48 2.99 17.77
C LEU A 58 -1.58 1.69 16.95
N GLN A 59 -1.70 0.55 17.63
CA GLN A 59 -1.86 -0.74 16.97
C GLN A 59 -3.17 -0.81 16.17
N THR A 60 -4.27 -0.30 16.72
CA THR A 60 -5.58 -0.32 16.04
C THR A 60 -5.59 0.59 14.81
N LEU A 61 -4.96 1.77 14.89
CA LEU A 61 -4.76 2.65 13.73
C LEU A 61 -3.96 1.95 12.63
N ALA A 62 -2.82 1.37 12.97
CA ALA A 62 -1.95 0.67 12.03
C ALA A 62 -2.69 -0.51 11.35
N ASN A 63 -3.30 -1.40 12.14
CA ASN A 63 -3.93 -2.61 11.63
C ASN A 63 -5.19 -2.36 10.78
N SER A 64 -5.86 -1.23 10.99
CA SER A 64 -7.07 -0.86 10.25
C SER A 64 -6.80 0.05 9.05
N GLY A 65 -5.53 0.45 8.83
CA GLY A 65 -5.21 1.49 7.84
C GLY A 65 -5.84 2.84 8.18
N GLY A 66 -6.16 3.12 9.45
CA GLY A 66 -6.69 4.41 9.91
C GLY A 66 -8.17 4.64 9.63
N ASP A 67 -8.98 3.57 9.63
CA ASP A 67 -10.42 3.62 9.38
C ASP A 67 -11.21 4.55 10.34
N THR A 68 -12.48 4.81 10.06
CA THR A 68 -13.30 5.73 10.87
C THR A 68 -13.39 5.33 12.35
N ALA A 69 -13.37 4.03 12.67
CA ALA A 69 -13.49 3.55 14.04
C ALA A 69 -12.21 3.80 14.85
N SER A 70 -11.05 3.48 14.29
CA SER A 70 -9.74 3.74 14.89
C SER A 70 -9.47 5.24 15.06
N GLN A 71 -9.94 6.08 14.14
CA GLN A 71 -9.89 7.54 14.29
C GLN A 71 -10.73 8.04 15.47
N LYS A 72 -11.90 7.45 15.70
CA LYS A 72 -12.72 7.78 16.87
C LYS A 72 -11.99 7.42 18.17
N GLN A 73 -11.27 6.30 18.19
CA GLN A 73 -10.44 5.91 19.34
C GLN A 73 -9.29 6.90 19.57
N LEU A 74 -8.58 7.31 18.51
CA LEU A 74 -7.55 8.34 18.60
C LEU A 74 -8.10 9.66 19.16
N ASN A 75 -9.25 10.12 18.66
CA ASN A 75 -9.90 11.34 19.14
C ASN A 75 -10.29 11.25 20.61
N THR A 76 -10.77 10.07 21.05
CA THR A 76 -11.12 9.82 22.45
C THR A 76 -9.88 9.89 23.32
N LEU A 77 -8.79 9.24 22.92
CA LEU A 77 -7.53 9.26 23.64
C LEU A 77 -6.93 10.67 23.76
N ILE A 78 -6.98 11.47 22.67
CA ILE A 78 -6.54 12.88 22.70
C ILE A 78 -7.37 13.68 23.71
N ASN A 79 -8.69 13.50 23.70
CA ASN A 79 -9.57 14.21 24.62
C ASN A 79 -9.33 13.79 26.07
N ASP A 80 -9.12 12.50 26.33
CA ASP A 80 -8.81 11.98 27.67
C ASP A 80 -7.48 12.55 28.18
N ALA A 81 -6.45 12.61 27.34
CA ALA A 81 -5.16 13.20 27.71
C ALA A 81 -5.27 14.70 28.04
N LYS A 82 -6.20 15.43 27.40
CA LYS A 82 -6.47 16.86 27.64
C LYS A 82 -7.29 17.14 28.89
N GLN A 83 -7.89 16.13 29.52
CA GLN A 83 -8.71 16.32 30.75
C GLN A 83 -7.87 16.52 32.01
N TYR A 84 -6.54 16.52 31.93
CA TYR A 84 -5.66 16.61 33.09
C TYR A 84 -5.10 18.01 33.31
N LYS A 85 -5.01 18.42 34.58
CA LYS A 85 -4.34 19.65 35.00
C LYS A 85 -2.84 19.42 35.02
N LEU A 86 -2.10 20.08 34.12
CA LEU A 86 -0.65 19.98 34.05
C LEU A 86 0.01 20.79 35.19
N THR A 87 1.01 20.19 35.82
CA THR A 87 1.89 20.75 36.86
C THR A 87 3.36 20.63 36.44
N ASP A 88 4.29 21.13 37.24
CA ASP A 88 5.74 21.02 36.99
C ASP A 88 6.29 19.69 37.54
N ASP A 89 5.84 18.57 36.97
CA ASP A 89 6.29 17.22 37.34
C ASP A 89 6.44 16.29 36.12
N ALA A 90 7.08 15.14 36.35
CA ALA A 90 7.37 14.16 35.31
C ALA A 90 6.11 13.59 34.64
N ASN A 91 5.03 13.38 35.40
CA ASN A 91 3.77 12.85 34.86
C ASN A 91 3.12 13.86 33.90
N SER A 92 3.14 15.14 34.27
CA SER A 92 2.65 16.23 33.43
C SER A 92 3.49 16.41 32.18
N ALA A 93 4.82 16.29 32.28
CA ALA A 93 5.71 16.33 31.13
C ALA A 93 5.44 15.16 30.15
N TYR A 94 5.21 13.95 30.68
CA TYR A 94 4.81 12.79 29.89
C TYR A 94 3.47 13.02 29.18
N ILE A 95 2.41 13.37 29.91
CA ILE A 95 1.07 13.58 29.30
C ILE A 95 1.10 14.69 28.26
N LYS A 96 1.81 15.79 28.52
CA LYS A 96 1.95 16.91 27.58
C LYS A 96 2.62 16.47 26.27
N SER A 97 3.74 15.76 26.37
CA SER A 97 4.49 15.29 25.19
C SER A 97 3.75 14.17 24.45
N LEU A 98 3.08 13.25 25.16
CA LEU A 98 2.17 12.26 24.57
C LEU A 98 1.04 12.93 23.77
N THR A 99 0.36 13.91 24.36
CA THR A 99 -0.73 14.65 23.70
C THR A 99 -0.24 15.29 22.41
N SER A 100 0.96 15.88 22.42
CA SER A 100 1.56 16.51 21.23
C SER A 100 1.80 15.50 20.09
N CYS A 101 2.28 14.30 20.41
CA CYS A 101 2.44 13.23 19.42
C CYS A 101 1.09 12.74 18.88
N LEU A 102 0.09 12.55 19.74
CA LEU A 102 -1.24 12.11 19.32
C LEU A 102 -1.95 13.14 18.44
N GLU A 103 -1.83 14.43 18.76
CA GLU A 103 -2.34 15.51 17.92
C GLU A 103 -1.62 15.55 16.56
N SER A 104 -0.30 15.31 16.53
CA SER A 104 0.45 15.22 15.28
C SER A 104 -0.03 14.05 14.41
N LEU A 105 -0.35 12.90 15.02
CA LEU A 105 -0.98 11.79 14.30
C LEU A 105 -2.33 12.19 13.71
N GLN A 106 -3.19 12.86 14.49
CA GLN A 106 -4.51 13.29 14.04
C GLN A 106 -4.42 14.25 12.85
N GLN A 107 -3.42 15.15 12.86
CA GLN A 107 -3.23 16.13 11.80
C GLN A 107 -2.98 15.47 10.44
N TYR A 108 -2.24 14.36 10.36
CA TYR A 108 -1.99 13.68 9.08
C TYR A 108 -3.26 13.32 8.30
N LYS A 109 -4.37 12.99 9.00
CA LYS A 109 -5.67 12.72 8.35
C LYS A 109 -6.26 13.93 7.63
N SER A 110 -5.86 15.15 7.98
CA SER A 110 -6.35 16.37 7.35
C SER A 110 -5.79 16.62 5.95
N GLY A 111 -4.74 15.89 5.54
CA GLY A 111 -4.12 16.00 4.22
C GLY A 111 -3.25 17.25 3.98
N ASN A 112 -3.26 18.23 4.90
CA ASN A 112 -2.52 19.50 4.78
C ASN A 112 -1.37 19.64 5.80
N THR A 113 -0.91 18.53 6.36
CA THR A 113 0.06 18.53 7.46
C THR A 113 1.46 18.32 6.93
N ASP A 114 2.41 19.04 7.54
CA ASP A 114 3.84 18.78 7.38
C ASP A 114 4.14 17.30 7.71
N GLN A 115 4.68 16.54 6.74
CA GLN A 115 5.04 15.14 6.92
C GLN A 115 5.96 14.93 8.13
N LYS A 116 6.71 15.96 8.56
CA LYS A 116 7.65 15.92 9.69
C LYS A 116 7.02 16.30 11.03
N ALA A 117 5.70 16.52 11.10
CA ALA A 117 5.02 17.01 12.29
C ALA A 117 5.31 16.12 13.52
N LEU A 118 5.26 14.80 13.36
CA LEU A 118 5.58 13.86 14.43
C LEU A 118 7.05 13.94 14.85
N GLY A 119 7.99 13.98 13.89
CA GLY A 119 9.43 14.09 14.14
C GLY A 119 9.84 15.32 14.94
N LYS A 120 9.07 16.41 14.86
CA LYS A 120 9.28 17.63 15.66
C LYS A 120 8.96 17.45 17.15
N VAL A 121 8.01 16.58 17.49
CA VAL A 121 7.52 16.40 18.88
C VAL A 121 7.96 15.08 19.52
N TYR A 122 8.23 14.06 18.70
CA TYR A 122 8.57 12.71 19.14
C TYR A 122 9.83 12.62 20.03
N PRO A 123 10.94 13.35 19.77
CA PRO A 123 12.12 13.29 20.64
C PRO A 123 11.84 13.70 22.10
N ASN A 124 10.96 14.69 22.30
CA ASN A 124 10.56 15.11 23.64
C ASN A 124 9.67 14.06 24.32
N PHE A 125 8.78 13.41 23.58
CA PHE A 125 7.98 12.29 24.09
C PHE A 125 8.88 11.14 24.57
N VAL A 126 9.83 10.69 23.76
CA VAL A 126 10.77 9.62 24.14
C VAL A 126 11.57 10.00 25.39
N THR A 127 12.04 11.24 25.47
CA THR A 127 12.77 11.76 26.63
C THR A 127 11.93 11.67 27.92
N ASN A 128 10.63 11.98 27.85
CA ASN A 128 9.76 11.93 29.02
C ASN A 128 9.26 10.50 29.31
N GLU A 129 8.94 9.70 28.30
CA GLU A 129 8.57 8.28 28.45
C GLU A 129 9.70 7.48 29.14
N ASN A 130 10.95 7.79 28.85
CA ASN A 130 12.10 7.14 29.49
C ASN A 130 12.28 7.48 30.98
N LYS A 131 11.71 8.59 31.45
CA LYS A 131 11.71 8.95 32.89
C LYS A 131 10.59 8.25 33.65
N MET A 132 9.60 7.69 32.95
CA MET A 132 8.47 7.03 33.58
C MET A 132 8.83 5.60 33.99
N SER A 133 8.50 5.24 35.22
CA SER A 133 8.46 3.85 35.69
C SER A 133 7.05 3.30 35.59
N ASP A 134 6.92 1.98 35.40
CA ASP A 134 5.65 1.26 35.49
C ASP A 134 4.57 1.82 34.54
N ILE A 135 4.90 1.91 33.25
CA ILE A 135 4.00 2.27 32.15
C ILE A 135 4.16 1.27 31.00
N THR A 136 3.19 1.21 30.10
CA THR A 136 3.35 0.48 28.84
C THR A 136 4.06 1.37 27.82
N LYS A 137 5.37 1.14 27.63
CA LYS A 137 6.16 1.90 26.65
C LYS A 137 5.72 1.58 25.22
N THR A 138 5.94 2.55 24.34
CA THR A 138 5.71 2.43 22.90
C THR A 138 7.03 2.33 22.15
N THR A 139 7.01 1.67 20.98
CA THR A 139 8.17 1.63 20.07
C THR A 139 8.02 2.67 18.98
N GLN A 140 9.14 3.09 18.38
CA GLN A 140 9.12 4.02 17.25
C GLN A 140 8.34 3.46 16.05
N TYR A 141 8.41 2.14 15.80
CA TYR A 141 7.62 1.48 14.77
C TYR A 141 6.10 1.58 14.99
N GLN A 142 5.63 1.49 16.25
CA GLN A 142 4.20 1.69 16.54
C GLN A 142 3.74 3.09 16.14
N TRP A 143 4.57 4.11 16.40
CA TRP A 143 4.31 5.48 15.98
C TRP A 143 4.40 5.66 14.47
N PHE A 144 5.40 5.05 13.81
CA PHE A 144 5.56 5.06 12.36
C PHE A 144 4.34 4.51 11.64
N TYR A 145 3.89 3.30 12.01
CA TYR A 145 2.76 2.66 11.35
C TYR A 145 1.43 3.36 11.60
N ALA A 146 1.21 3.90 12.80
CA ALA A 146 0.03 4.73 13.08
C ALA A 146 0.06 6.04 12.28
N ALA A 147 1.24 6.65 12.12
CA ALA A 147 1.43 7.84 11.30
C ALA A 147 1.17 7.55 9.82
N ALA A 148 1.70 6.44 9.30
CA ALA A 148 1.50 6.03 7.91
C ALA A 148 0.02 5.77 7.61
N ALA A 149 -0.68 5.04 8.49
CA ALA A 149 -2.11 4.81 8.37
C ALA A 149 -2.91 6.13 8.27
N ASN A 150 -2.60 7.11 9.13
CA ASN A 150 -3.28 8.41 9.11
C ASN A 150 -2.92 9.28 7.91
N TYR A 151 -1.64 9.28 7.52
CA TYR A 151 -1.14 10.00 6.36
C TYR A 151 -1.86 9.53 5.10
N GLU A 152 -1.99 8.22 4.93
CA GLU A 152 -2.63 7.64 3.76
C GLU A 152 -4.13 7.90 3.70
N GLN A 153 -4.79 7.96 4.86
CA GLN A 153 -6.16 8.43 4.95
C GLN A 153 -6.30 9.91 4.57
N GLY A 154 -5.32 10.75 4.90
CA GLY A 154 -5.28 12.16 4.51
C GLY A 154 -5.04 12.38 3.02
N LEU A 155 -4.42 11.41 2.33
CA LEU A 155 -4.22 11.45 0.88
C LEU A 155 -5.44 10.99 0.08
N LYS A 156 -6.45 10.39 0.71
CA LYS A 156 -7.66 9.95 0.01
C LYS A 156 -8.42 11.15 -0.55
N GLN A 157 -8.71 11.08 -1.85
CA GLN A 157 -9.49 12.10 -2.56
C GLN A 157 -10.62 11.42 -3.32
N LYS A 158 -11.78 12.09 -3.39
CA LYS A 158 -12.92 11.57 -4.13
C LYS A 158 -12.55 11.41 -5.61
N GLY A 159 -12.75 10.21 -6.16
CA GLY A 159 -12.44 9.90 -7.57
C GLY A 159 -10.97 9.61 -7.85
N VAL A 160 -10.11 9.56 -6.82
CA VAL A 160 -8.75 9.05 -6.93
C VAL A 160 -8.73 7.67 -6.31
N ILE A 161 -8.24 6.68 -7.06
CA ILE A 161 -8.04 5.31 -6.58
C ILE A 161 -6.57 5.10 -6.26
N THR A 162 -6.28 4.32 -5.22
CA THR A 162 -4.93 3.92 -4.83
C THR A 162 -4.77 2.43 -5.00
N LEU A 163 -3.77 2.02 -5.79
CA LEU A 163 -3.37 0.62 -5.92
C LEU A 163 -2.02 0.43 -5.24
N THR A 164 -1.83 -0.70 -4.58
CA THR A 164 -0.53 -1.12 -4.04
C THR A 164 -0.04 -2.35 -4.79
N MET A 165 1.11 -2.23 -5.43
CA MET A 165 1.78 -3.32 -6.13
C MET A 165 3.02 -3.74 -5.34
N VAL A 166 3.20 -5.04 -5.13
CA VAL A 166 4.38 -5.60 -4.45
C VAL A 166 4.99 -6.71 -5.29
N GLY A 167 6.28 -6.97 -5.06
CA GLY A 167 7.07 -7.92 -5.82
C GLY A 167 6.79 -9.38 -5.50
N ASP A 168 7.84 -10.19 -5.40
CA ASP A 168 7.72 -11.64 -5.44
C ASP A 168 7.30 -12.19 -4.07
N ASN A 169 6.29 -13.06 -4.09
CA ASN A 169 5.73 -13.66 -2.89
C ASN A 169 5.67 -15.18 -3.03
N SER A 170 6.22 -15.88 -2.05
CA SER A 170 6.12 -17.33 -1.92
C SER A 170 5.93 -17.68 -0.45
N PHE A 171 4.81 -18.33 -0.13
CA PHE A 171 4.50 -18.85 1.21
C PHE A 171 4.86 -20.33 1.30
N GLY A 172 5.95 -20.69 0.64
CA GLY A 172 6.35 -22.06 0.38
C GLY A 172 7.83 -22.17 0.09
N THR A 173 8.29 -23.41 -0.03
CA THR A 173 9.70 -23.71 -0.23
C THR A 173 9.89 -24.86 -1.21
N TYR A 174 11.13 -25.09 -1.65
CA TYR A 174 11.48 -26.23 -2.48
C TYR A 174 11.92 -27.42 -1.60
N PRO A 175 11.83 -28.68 -2.08
CA PRO A 175 11.98 -29.85 -1.22
C PRO A 175 13.33 -29.97 -0.49
N GLU A 176 14.41 -29.49 -1.10
CA GLU A 176 15.77 -29.50 -0.56
C GLU A 176 16.05 -28.36 0.43
N THR A 177 15.07 -27.48 0.70
CA THR A 177 15.23 -26.40 1.68
C THR A 177 15.51 -26.96 3.08
N PRO A 178 16.53 -26.48 3.80
CA PRO A 178 16.77 -26.86 5.18
C PRO A 178 15.52 -26.66 6.06
N GLU A 179 15.22 -27.62 6.94
CA GLU A 179 13.97 -27.61 7.74
C GLU A 179 13.74 -26.28 8.47
N HIS A 180 14.76 -25.70 9.10
CA HIS A 180 14.62 -24.44 9.83
C HIS A 180 14.28 -23.21 8.95
N LEU A 181 14.46 -23.31 7.63
CA LEU A 181 14.14 -22.26 6.65
C LEU A 181 12.80 -22.49 5.94
N LYS A 182 12.19 -23.66 6.11
CA LYS A 182 10.88 -23.96 5.52
C LYS A 182 9.82 -23.02 6.08
N PHE A 183 9.02 -22.43 5.19
CA PHE A 183 7.97 -21.48 5.55
C PHE A 183 7.13 -21.98 6.73
N ASP A 184 6.60 -23.21 6.69
CA ASP A 184 5.73 -23.77 7.73
C ASP A 184 6.41 -23.83 9.10
N ASN A 185 7.70 -24.14 9.12
CA ASN A 185 8.48 -24.22 10.35
C ASN A 185 8.78 -22.83 10.91
N VAL A 186 9.10 -21.86 10.04
CA VAL A 186 9.28 -20.44 10.40
C VAL A 186 7.96 -19.85 10.92
N PHE A 187 6.87 -20.07 10.20
CA PHE A 187 5.52 -19.63 10.57
C PHE A 187 5.11 -20.18 11.93
N LYS A 188 5.27 -21.50 12.14
CA LYS A 188 4.96 -22.15 13.43
C LYS A 188 5.84 -21.65 14.57
N LYS A 189 7.16 -21.52 14.35
CA LYS A 189 8.12 -21.01 15.36
C LYS A 189 7.74 -19.61 15.86
N ASN A 190 7.14 -18.80 14.98
CA ASN A 190 6.74 -17.43 15.30
C ASN A 190 5.25 -17.29 15.71
N ASN A 191 4.55 -18.40 15.99
CA ASN A 191 3.11 -18.40 16.32
C ASN A 191 2.26 -17.67 15.28
N GLY A 192 2.54 -17.93 14.00
CA GLY A 192 1.90 -17.25 12.88
C GLY A 192 0.37 -17.38 12.88
N THR A 193 -0.29 -16.27 12.57
CA THR A 193 -1.73 -16.19 12.28
C THR A 193 -1.93 -15.85 10.80
N ASN A 194 -3.19 -15.74 10.35
CA ASN A 194 -3.44 -15.41 8.95
C ASN A 194 -2.94 -14.02 8.51
N THR A 195 -2.62 -13.13 9.45
CA THR A 195 -2.02 -11.82 9.14
C THR A 195 -0.51 -11.81 9.32
N TYR A 196 0.11 -12.93 9.71
CA TYR A 196 1.53 -13.00 10.08
C TYR A 196 2.43 -12.37 9.01
N VAL A 197 2.29 -12.82 7.75
CA VAL A 197 3.17 -12.42 6.65
C VAL A 197 3.14 -10.90 6.45
N TYR A 198 1.95 -10.31 6.35
CA TYR A 198 1.80 -8.90 5.99
C TYR A 198 1.43 -7.99 7.17
N GLN A 199 1.66 -8.43 8.42
CA GLN A 199 1.23 -7.68 9.60
C GLN A 199 1.76 -6.24 9.61
N ASN A 200 3.02 -6.05 9.19
CA ASN A 200 3.66 -4.75 9.11
C ASN A 200 3.19 -3.91 7.91
N CYS A 201 2.55 -4.53 6.91
CA CYS A 201 2.06 -3.88 5.69
C CYS A 201 0.61 -3.37 5.81
N LEU A 202 -0.12 -3.79 6.87
CA LEU A 202 -1.51 -3.44 7.10
C LEU A 202 -1.83 -1.93 7.03
N PRO A 203 -0.96 -0.98 7.47
CA PRO A 203 -1.23 0.45 7.31
C PRO A 203 -1.48 0.86 5.86
N TRP A 204 -0.82 0.20 4.90
CA TRP A 204 -0.93 0.49 3.47
C TRP A 204 -2.00 -0.37 2.81
N PHE A 205 -2.01 -1.69 3.04
CA PHE A 205 -2.97 -2.61 2.42
C PHE A 205 -4.42 -2.38 2.87
N LYS A 206 -4.63 -1.89 4.11
CA LYS A 206 -5.98 -1.53 4.58
C LYS A 206 -6.38 -0.09 4.25
N SER A 207 -5.47 0.71 3.69
CA SER A 207 -5.75 2.10 3.30
C SER A 207 -5.87 2.31 1.79
N ASP A 208 -5.49 1.35 0.95
CA ASP A 208 -5.70 1.44 -0.50
C ASP A 208 -7.12 1.00 -0.94
N ASP A 209 -7.32 0.97 -2.26
CA ASP A 209 -8.52 0.44 -2.91
C ASP A 209 -8.28 -0.94 -3.54
N TYR A 210 -7.01 -1.33 -3.74
CA TYR A 210 -6.64 -2.62 -4.36
C TYR A 210 -5.16 -2.94 -4.14
N THR A 211 -4.85 -4.10 -3.56
CA THR A 211 -3.48 -4.65 -3.46
C THR A 211 -3.29 -5.83 -4.42
N VAL A 212 -2.20 -5.81 -5.19
CA VAL A 212 -1.81 -6.90 -6.11
C VAL A 212 -0.42 -7.43 -5.77
N ILE A 213 -0.29 -8.76 -5.73
CA ILE A 213 0.98 -9.46 -5.52
C ILE A 213 1.42 -10.23 -6.77
N ASN A 214 2.72 -10.52 -6.90
CA ASN A 214 3.18 -11.64 -7.72
C ASN A 214 3.27 -12.91 -6.86
N ALA A 215 2.41 -13.90 -7.11
CA ALA A 215 2.38 -15.16 -6.37
C ALA A 215 3.23 -16.21 -7.11
N GLU A 216 4.45 -16.41 -6.62
CA GLU A 216 5.53 -17.13 -7.30
C GLU A 216 5.80 -18.50 -6.67
N SER A 217 4.72 -19.26 -6.52
CA SER A 217 4.78 -20.65 -6.08
C SER A 217 3.55 -21.42 -6.58
N ALA A 218 3.68 -22.75 -6.64
CA ALA A 218 2.52 -23.61 -6.81
C ALA A 218 1.87 -23.89 -5.45
N PHE A 219 0.57 -23.61 -5.32
CA PHE A 219 -0.23 -23.88 -4.13
C PHE A 219 -0.91 -25.23 -4.26
N THR A 220 -0.24 -26.29 -3.85
CA THR A 220 -0.66 -27.67 -4.17
C THR A 220 -0.15 -28.68 -3.16
N ASN A 221 -0.84 -29.82 -3.08
CA ASN A 221 -0.38 -31.00 -2.36
C ASN A 221 0.22 -32.07 -3.29
N ALA A 222 0.32 -31.79 -4.59
CA ALA A 222 0.94 -32.69 -5.56
C ALA A 222 2.40 -32.99 -5.19
N THR A 223 2.81 -34.22 -5.51
CA THR A 223 4.17 -34.72 -5.25
C THR A 223 5.00 -34.84 -6.52
N ARG A 224 4.35 -35.01 -7.68
CA ARG A 224 5.02 -35.03 -8.97
C ARG A 224 5.33 -33.59 -9.39
N ALA A 225 6.60 -33.32 -9.67
CA ALA A 225 7.11 -32.00 -10.00
C ALA A 225 8.02 -32.03 -11.23
N GLU A 226 8.27 -30.87 -11.81
CA GLU A 226 9.28 -30.68 -12.84
C GLU A 226 10.67 -31.08 -12.35
N VAL A 227 11.52 -31.49 -13.30
CA VAL A 227 12.93 -31.81 -13.03
C VAL A 227 13.74 -30.51 -13.05
N LYS A 228 13.63 -29.74 -11.97
CA LYS A 228 14.45 -28.56 -11.70
C LYS A 228 14.72 -28.39 -10.20
N MET A 229 15.74 -27.60 -9.88
CA MET A 229 16.16 -27.34 -8.50
C MET A 229 15.04 -26.64 -7.72
N TRP A 230 14.63 -25.47 -8.20
CA TRP A 230 13.62 -24.63 -7.55
C TRP A 230 12.22 -25.04 -8.00
N ARG A 231 11.66 -26.03 -7.32
CA ARG A 231 10.24 -26.42 -7.44
C ARG A 231 9.48 -25.95 -6.20
N ILE A 232 9.02 -24.71 -6.23
CA ILE A 232 8.52 -23.99 -5.06
C ILE A 232 7.07 -24.40 -4.81
N LYS A 233 6.83 -24.96 -3.63
CA LYS A 233 5.51 -25.44 -3.21
C LYS A 233 5.04 -24.75 -1.94
N SER A 234 3.85 -24.17 -2.01
CA SER A 234 3.11 -23.63 -0.87
C SER A 234 1.94 -24.55 -0.51
N ASP A 235 1.63 -24.63 0.79
CA ASP A 235 0.37 -25.24 1.22
C ASP A 235 -0.81 -24.42 0.65
N PRO A 236 -1.79 -25.03 -0.04
CA PRO A 236 -3.01 -24.35 -0.48
C PRO A 236 -3.71 -23.52 0.61
N ALA A 237 -3.62 -23.92 1.88
CA ALA A 237 -4.20 -23.19 3.00
C ALA A 237 -3.57 -21.80 3.23
N HIS A 238 -2.33 -21.57 2.80
CA HIS A 238 -1.64 -20.28 2.95
C HIS A 238 -2.20 -19.16 2.08
N VAL A 239 -3.06 -19.48 1.10
CA VAL A 239 -3.81 -18.45 0.38
C VAL A 239 -4.68 -17.62 1.34
N ALA A 240 -5.11 -18.18 2.48
CA ALA A 240 -5.89 -17.46 3.49
C ALA A 240 -5.17 -16.23 4.08
N PHE A 241 -3.84 -16.11 3.90
CA PHE A 241 -3.08 -14.92 4.31
C PHE A 241 -3.44 -13.67 3.50
N LEU A 242 -3.79 -13.89 2.23
CA LEU A 242 -4.04 -12.84 1.25
C LEU A 242 -5.26 -11.99 1.64
N PRO A 243 -6.49 -12.53 1.70
CA PRO A 243 -7.67 -11.72 2.03
C PRO A 243 -7.62 -11.20 3.47
N ALA A 244 -7.05 -11.98 4.42
CA ALA A 244 -6.91 -11.54 5.81
C ALA A 244 -6.11 -10.24 5.92
N SER A 245 -5.06 -10.11 5.10
CA SER A 245 -4.16 -8.96 5.10
C SER A 245 -4.59 -7.82 4.17
N GLY A 246 -5.61 -8.03 3.33
CA GLY A 246 -6.10 -7.03 2.37
C GLY A 246 -5.43 -7.10 1.00
N VAL A 247 -4.96 -8.28 0.58
CA VAL A 247 -4.59 -8.54 -0.81
C VAL A 247 -5.84 -8.86 -1.62
N ASP A 248 -5.97 -8.27 -2.81
CA ASP A 248 -7.19 -8.36 -3.63
C ASP A 248 -6.99 -9.12 -4.94
N ALA A 249 -5.77 -9.30 -5.43
CA ALA A 249 -5.48 -10.12 -6.61
C ALA A 249 -4.04 -10.64 -6.63
N ALA A 250 -3.80 -11.68 -7.42
CA ALA A 250 -2.46 -12.19 -7.67
C ALA A 250 -2.15 -12.43 -9.15
N ASN A 251 -0.95 -12.05 -9.56
CA ASN A 251 -0.33 -12.48 -10.80
C ASN A 251 0.21 -13.91 -10.65
N LEU A 252 -0.13 -14.78 -11.59
CA LEU A 252 0.42 -16.14 -11.74
C LEU A 252 1.22 -16.30 -13.04
N ALA A 253 1.55 -15.22 -13.74
CA ALA A 253 2.39 -15.29 -14.93
C ALA A 253 3.88 -15.30 -14.54
N ASN A 254 4.34 -16.41 -13.96
CA ASN A 254 5.72 -16.60 -13.57
C ASN A 254 6.19 -18.04 -13.83
N ASN A 255 7.48 -18.24 -13.66
CA ASN A 255 8.22 -19.49 -13.88
C ASN A 255 7.86 -20.63 -12.90
N HIS A 256 7.26 -20.33 -11.75
CA HIS A 256 6.97 -21.28 -10.69
C HIS A 256 5.53 -21.83 -10.68
N THR A 257 4.65 -21.20 -11.47
CA THR A 257 3.23 -21.57 -11.56
C THR A 257 3.01 -23.00 -12.08
N MET A 258 3.95 -23.55 -12.86
CA MET A 258 3.85 -24.89 -13.45
C MET A 258 4.77 -25.93 -12.81
N ASP A 259 5.38 -25.64 -11.65
CA ASP A 259 6.37 -26.51 -10.99
C ASP A 259 5.86 -27.92 -10.69
N TYR A 260 4.55 -28.04 -10.51
CA TYR A 260 3.84 -29.29 -10.22
C TYR A 260 2.87 -29.68 -11.35
N PHE A 261 3.22 -29.27 -12.57
CA PHE A 261 2.46 -29.49 -13.80
C PHE A 261 1.00 -29.01 -13.69
N GLN A 262 0.14 -29.54 -14.56
CA GLN A 262 -1.27 -29.17 -14.62
C GLN A 262 -2.00 -29.38 -13.29
N VAL A 263 -1.66 -30.43 -12.52
CA VAL A 263 -2.28 -30.69 -11.21
C VAL A 263 -1.97 -29.54 -10.25
N GLY A 264 -0.70 -29.13 -10.16
CA GLY A 264 -0.31 -28.00 -9.31
C GLY A 264 -0.95 -26.69 -9.74
N TYR A 265 -1.07 -26.45 -11.04
CA TYR A 265 -1.75 -25.27 -11.59
C TYR A 265 -3.24 -25.26 -11.22
N ASP A 266 -3.96 -26.37 -11.44
CA ASP A 266 -5.39 -26.48 -11.14
C ASP A 266 -5.67 -26.36 -9.63
N ASP A 267 -4.82 -26.97 -8.80
CA ASP A 267 -4.86 -26.81 -7.34
C ASP A 267 -4.66 -25.35 -6.93
N THR A 268 -3.70 -24.66 -7.56
CA THR A 268 -3.42 -23.24 -7.31
C THR A 268 -4.64 -22.39 -7.67
N LEU A 269 -5.19 -22.54 -8.87
CA LEU A 269 -6.41 -21.83 -9.28
C LEU A 269 -7.57 -22.09 -8.31
N LYS A 270 -7.72 -23.34 -7.86
CA LYS A 270 -8.75 -23.71 -6.89
C LYS A 270 -8.53 -23.05 -5.53
N ALA A 271 -7.31 -23.05 -5.00
CA ALA A 271 -6.99 -22.46 -3.70
C ALA A 271 -7.28 -20.96 -3.68
N PHE A 272 -6.90 -20.24 -4.74
CA PHE A 272 -7.19 -18.81 -4.91
C PHE A 272 -8.69 -18.54 -5.03
N LYS A 273 -9.39 -19.33 -5.84
CA LYS A 273 -10.84 -19.23 -6.00
C LYS A 273 -11.60 -19.48 -4.69
N ASP A 274 -11.21 -20.48 -3.92
CA ASP A 274 -11.86 -20.83 -2.64
C ASP A 274 -11.68 -19.75 -1.56
N ASN A 275 -10.70 -18.85 -1.73
CA ASN A 275 -10.42 -17.72 -0.83
C ASN A 275 -10.82 -16.36 -1.43
N ASP A 276 -11.61 -16.36 -2.51
CA ASP A 276 -12.09 -15.16 -3.20
C ASP A 276 -10.98 -14.21 -3.70
N ILE A 277 -9.80 -14.75 -4.01
CA ILE A 277 -8.70 -13.98 -4.62
C ILE A 277 -8.71 -14.21 -6.13
N PRO A 278 -9.13 -13.24 -6.95
CA PRO A 278 -8.98 -13.33 -8.40
C PRO A 278 -7.51 -13.40 -8.79
N VAL A 279 -7.23 -14.19 -9.82
CA VAL A 279 -5.88 -14.36 -10.38
C VAL A 279 -5.86 -13.95 -11.84
N PHE A 280 -4.68 -13.57 -12.32
CA PHE A 280 -4.45 -13.34 -13.73
C PHE A 280 -3.13 -13.90 -14.21
N ASN A 281 -3.09 -14.22 -15.50
CA ASN A 281 -1.89 -14.65 -16.22
C ASN A 281 -2.06 -14.42 -17.73
N LYS A 282 -1.10 -14.89 -18.54
CA LYS A 282 -1.07 -14.67 -19.99
C LYS A 282 -2.34 -15.10 -20.74
N ASN A 283 -3.08 -16.08 -20.23
CA ASN A 283 -4.29 -16.62 -20.85
C ASN A 283 -5.57 -16.17 -20.13
N MET A 284 -5.45 -15.56 -18.96
CA MET A 284 -6.54 -15.18 -18.06
C MET A 284 -6.33 -13.74 -17.60
N PRO A 285 -6.57 -12.72 -18.44
CA PRO A 285 -6.50 -11.34 -18.00
C PRO A 285 -7.59 -11.07 -16.95
N LEU A 286 -7.25 -10.29 -15.92
CA LEU A 286 -8.24 -9.84 -14.93
C LEU A 286 -8.80 -8.49 -15.36
N ILE A 287 -10.11 -8.46 -15.60
CA ILE A 287 -10.89 -7.27 -15.92
C ILE A 287 -11.78 -6.99 -14.72
N THR A 288 -11.50 -5.90 -14.01
CA THR A 288 -12.22 -5.54 -12.79
C THR A 288 -12.50 -4.04 -12.74
N LYS A 289 -13.24 -3.58 -11.73
CA LYS A 289 -13.55 -2.17 -11.52
C LYS A 289 -13.05 -1.74 -10.15
N ILE A 290 -12.00 -0.91 -10.12
CA ILE A 290 -11.38 -0.41 -8.89
C ILE A 290 -11.79 1.04 -8.72
N GLY A 291 -12.48 1.36 -7.62
CA GLY A 291 -12.95 2.71 -7.29
C GLY A 291 -13.65 3.46 -8.44
N GLY A 292 -14.32 2.73 -9.33
CA GLY A 292 -15.04 3.32 -10.47
C GLY A 292 -14.35 3.18 -11.83
N ILE A 293 -13.05 2.89 -11.86
CA ILE A 293 -12.25 2.79 -13.09
C ILE A 293 -12.19 1.32 -13.52
N GLU A 294 -12.50 1.04 -14.80
CA GLU A 294 -12.24 -0.28 -15.39
C GLU A 294 -10.72 -0.49 -15.43
N THR A 295 -10.24 -1.54 -14.78
CA THR A 295 -8.82 -1.88 -14.69
C THR A 295 -8.59 -3.26 -15.29
N ILE A 296 -7.62 -3.33 -16.19
CA ILE A 296 -7.17 -4.52 -16.88
C ILE A 296 -5.78 -4.87 -16.37
N LEU A 297 -5.66 -6.03 -15.73
CA LEU A 297 -4.40 -6.61 -15.27
C LEU A 297 -4.00 -7.72 -16.24
N LEU A 298 -2.87 -7.51 -16.90
CA LEU A 298 -2.24 -8.47 -17.80
C LEU A 298 -0.96 -9.00 -17.13
N GLY A 299 -0.63 -10.27 -17.37
CA GLY A 299 0.56 -10.91 -16.78
C GLY A 299 1.29 -11.77 -17.80
N TYR A 300 2.61 -11.68 -17.88
CA TYR A 300 3.43 -12.47 -18.82
C TYR A 300 4.75 -12.94 -18.18
N ASP A 301 5.07 -14.24 -18.32
CA ASP A 301 6.45 -14.75 -18.15
C ASP A 301 7.20 -14.52 -19.47
N CYS A 302 8.27 -13.73 -19.42
CA CYS A 302 9.10 -13.35 -20.55
C CYS A 302 10.60 -13.36 -20.22
N ARG A 303 11.04 -14.39 -19.47
CA ARG A 303 12.47 -14.64 -19.24
C ARG A 303 13.21 -14.93 -20.56
N SER A 304 14.55 -14.94 -20.52
CA SER A 304 15.45 -15.12 -21.68
C SER A 304 15.06 -16.25 -22.65
N SER A 305 14.55 -17.36 -22.14
CA SER A 305 14.12 -18.51 -22.95
C SER A 305 12.79 -18.34 -23.69
N GLN A 306 11.99 -17.32 -23.36
CA GLN A 306 10.63 -17.12 -23.87
C GLN A 306 10.53 -15.93 -24.85
N GLN A 307 11.63 -15.23 -25.11
CA GLN A 307 11.65 -14.04 -25.95
C GLN A 307 11.58 -14.36 -27.44
N SER A 308 10.72 -13.64 -28.16
CA SER A 308 10.73 -13.59 -29.62
C SER A 308 9.91 -12.39 -30.09
N ALA A 309 10.21 -11.88 -31.29
CA ALA A 309 9.40 -10.83 -31.93
C ALA A 309 7.92 -11.21 -32.02
N SER A 310 7.61 -12.49 -32.27
CA SER A 310 6.24 -12.99 -32.31
C SER A 310 5.54 -12.98 -30.95
N TYR A 311 6.29 -13.14 -29.86
CA TYR A 311 5.74 -13.09 -28.52
C TYR A 311 5.47 -11.64 -28.10
N LEU A 312 6.41 -10.71 -28.38
CA LEU A 312 6.18 -9.29 -28.16
C LEU A 312 4.96 -8.78 -28.93
N ALA A 313 4.83 -9.14 -30.22
CA ALA A 313 3.69 -8.75 -31.05
C ALA A 313 2.34 -9.25 -30.48
N LYS A 314 2.31 -10.41 -29.82
CA LYS A 314 1.11 -10.91 -29.12
C LYS A 314 0.78 -10.05 -27.90
N ILE A 315 1.78 -9.73 -27.08
CA ILE A 315 1.61 -8.85 -25.91
C ILE A 315 1.06 -7.48 -26.35
N GLU A 316 1.65 -6.88 -27.39
CA GLU A 316 1.17 -5.62 -27.95
C GLU A 316 -0.28 -5.72 -28.46
N ALA A 317 -0.63 -6.82 -29.12
CA ALA A 317 -1.98 -7.04 -29.64
C ALA A 317 -3.01 -7.17 -28.51
N ASP A 318 -2.67 -7.85 -27.41
CA ASP A 318 -3.52 -7.94 -26.23
C ASP A 318 -3.73 -6.57 -25.60
N ILE A 319 -2.66 -5.78 -25.41
CA ILE A 319 -2.77 -4.42 -24.87
C ILE A 319 -3.67 -3.56 -25.74
N LYS A 320 -3.46 -3.55 -27.07
CA LYS A 320 -4.27 -2.80 -28.03
C LYS A 320 -5.74 -3.24 -28.03
N LYS A 321 -6.00 -4.53 -27.80
CA LYS A 321 -7.36 -5.09 -27.68
C LYS A 321 -8.10 -4.58 -26.45
N TYR A 322 -7.41 -4.45 -25.31
CA TYR A 322 -8.04 -4.06 -24.04
C TYR A 322 -8.03 -2.54 -23.80
N LYS A 323 -7.05 -1.81 -24.33
CA LYS A 323 -6.86 -0.39 -24.00
C LYS A 323 -7.97 0.49 -24.59
N LYS A 324 -8.53 1.35 -23.73
CA LYS A 324 -9.47 2.44 -24.05
C LYS A 324 -8.99 3.72 -23.34
N PRO A 325 -9.49 4.92 -23.73
CA PRO A 325 -9.12 6.15 -23.04
C PRO A 325 -9.46 6.15 -21.54
N ASN A 326 -10.62 5.60 -21.17
CA ASN A 326 -11.20 5.65 -19.83
C ASN A 326 -10.97 4.38 -18.99
N ASN A 327 -10.04 3.51 -19.38
CA ASN A 327 -9.65 2.36 -18.59
C ASN A 327 -8.15 2.37 -18.29
N LEU A 328 -7.78 1.62 -17.25
CA LEU A 328 -6.42 1.43 -16.79
C LEU A 328 -5.91 0.07 -17.29
N VAL A 329 -4.74 0.03 -17.93
CA VAL A 329 -4.07 -1.21 -18.33
C VAL A 329 -2.72 -1.30 -17.62
N ILE A 330 -2.60 -2.26 -16.70
CA ILE A 330 -1.38 -2.56 -15.94
C ILE A 330 -0.82 -3.88 -16.47
N VAL A 331 0.45 -3.86 -16.88
CA VAL A 331 1.13 -5.05 -17.41
C VAL A 331 2.16 -5.52 -16.39
N ASN A 332 2.00 -6.75 -15.93
CA ASN A 332 2.90 -7.41 -14.99
C ASN A 332 3.85 -8.30 -15.76
N MET A 333 5.15 -8.05 -15.66
CA MET A 333 6.19 -8.72 -16.44
C MET A 333 7.12 -9.50 -15.53
N HIS A 334 7.13 -10.82 -15.66
CA HIS A 334 8.10 -11.68 -14.99
C HIS A 334 9.26 -11.96 -15.96
N TRP A 335 10.37 -11.21 -15.81
CA TRP A 335 11.40 -11.04 -16.84
C TRP A 335 12.76 -10.62 -16.27
N GLY A 336 13.72 -10.30 -17.12
CA GLY A 336 15.08 -9.94 -16.74
C GLY A 336 15.98 -11.15 -16.48
N VAL A 337 17.01 -10.91 -15.67
CA VAL A 337 18.01 -11.90 -15.26
C VAL A 337 18.11 -11.82 -13.75
N GLU A 338 18.06 -12.98 -13.08
CA GLU A 338 18.21 -13.07 -11.63
C GLU A 338 19.44 -12.28 -11.15
N TYR A 339 19.24 -11.44 -10.14
CA TYR A 339 20.23 -10.65 -9.43
C TYR A 339 20.94 -9.53 -10.20
N HIS A 340 20.54 -9.26 -11.45
CA HIS A 340 20.98 -8.08 -12.16
C HIS A 340 20.37 -6.80 -11.56
N GLU A 341 21.17 -5.73 -11.49
CA GLU A 341 20.78 -4.44 -10.90
C GLU A 341 20.06 -3.52 -11.88
N THR A 342 20.35 -3.70 -13.17
CA THR A 342 19.89 -2.84 -14.25
C THR A 342 19.30 -3.72 -15.34
N PRO A 343 18.21 -3.29 -15.98
CA PRO A 343 17.55 -4.07 -17.00
C PRO A 343 18.50 -4.35 -18.17
N VAL A 344 18.43 -5.55 -18.71
CA VAL A 344 19.14 -5.91 -19.94
C VAL A 344 18.37 -5.38 -21.17
N ASP A 345 19.05 -5.28 -22.31
CA ASP A 345 18.53 -4.59 -23.52
C ASP A 345 17.12 -5.03 -23.95
N TYR A 346 16.78 -6.31 -23.84
CA TYR A 346 15.44 -6.75 -24.23
C TYR A 346 14.34 -6.24 -23.30
N GLN A 347 14.62 -6.06 -22.00
CA GLN A 347 13.63 -5.55 -21.05
C GLN A 347 13.25 -4.13 -21.43
N THR A 348 14.22 -3.28 -21.76
CA THR A 348 13.95 -1.90 -22.19
C THR A 348 13.22 -1.87 -23.53
N GLN A 349 13.62 -2.69 -24.51
CA GLN A 349 12.92 -2.81 -25.79
C GLN A 349 11.46 -3.26 -25.63
N TYR A 350 11.21 -4.28 -24.82
CA TYR A 350 9.87 -4.76 -24.54
C TYR A 350 9.07 -3.73 -23.74
N GLY A 351 9.69 -3.11 -22.74
CA GLY A 351 9.06 -2.08 -21.91
C GLY A 351 8.56 -0.90 -22.74
N HIS A 352 9.40 -0.39 -23.64
CA HIS A 352 9.02 0.69 -24.56
C HIS A 352 7.89 0.28 -25.49
N ALA A 353 7.99 -0.90 -26.12
CA ALA A 353 6.94 -1.41 -27.02
C ALA A 353 5.60 -1.64 -26.31
N ILE A 354 5.61 -2.12 -25.05
CA ILE A 354 4.41 -2.33 -24.22
C ILE A 354 3.76 -0.99 -23.86
N ILE A 355 4.54 0.02 -23.47
CA ILE A 355 4.04 1.37 -23.21
C ILE A 355 3.46 1.99 -24.50
N ASP A 356 4.16 1.86 -25.62
CA ASP A 356 3.73 2.39 -26.93
C ASP A 356 2.48 1.69 -27.47
N ALA A 357 2.26 0.42 -27.11
CA ALA A 357 1.03 -0.32 -27.41
C ALA A 357 -0.17 0.16 -26.59
N GLY A 358 0.04 0.89 -25.50
CA GLY A 358 -1.01 1.57 -24.74
C GLY A 358 -1.07 1.27 -23.24
N ALA A 359 -0.19 0.42 -22.71
CA ALA A 359 -0.12 0.13 -21.27
C ALA A 359 0.10 1.43 -20.48
N ASP A 360 -0.52 1.58 -19.30
CA ASP A 360 -0.41 2.78 -18.47
C ASP A 360 0.76 2.72 -17.49
N ILE A 361 1.15 1.51 -17.09
CA ILE A 361 2.32 1.23 -16.26
C ILE A 361 2.73 -0.23 -16.42
N ILE A 362 4.02 -0.50 -16.26
CA ILE A 362 4.59 -1.85 -16.20
C ILE A 362 5.12 -2.12 -14.80
N MET A 363 4.77 -3.28 -14.23
CA MET A 363 5.25 -3.75 -12.94
C MET A 363 6.03 -5.06 -13.12
N GLY A 364 7.34 -5.02 -12.89
CA GLY A 364 8.23 -6.14 -13.11
C GLY A 364 8.53 -6.99 -11.88
N SER A 365 8.83 -8.27 -12.11
CA SER A 365 9.27 -9.29 -11.16
C SER A 365 10.29 -10.22 -11.80
N HIS A 366 10.85 -11.17 -11.01
CA HIS A 366 11.84 -12.23 -11.36
C HIS A 366 13.31 -11.96 -10.99
N PRO A 367 13.87 -10.75 -11.11
CA PRO A 367 15.28 -10.55 -10.76
C PRO A 367 15.62 -10.80 -9.29
N HIS A 368 14.61 -11.03 -8.43
CA HIS A 368 14.74 -11.25 -6.98
C HIS A 368 15.45 -10.09 -6.24
N ARG A 369 15.45 -8.90 -6.86
CA ARG A 369 15.91 -7.64 -6.27
C ARG A 369 15.27 -6.46 -6.99
N LEU A 370 15.32 -5.28 -6.39
CA LEU A 370 14.95 -4.05 -7.08
C LEU A 370 15.83 -3.84 -8.32
N GLU A 371 15.19 -3.52 -9.44
CA GLU A 371 15.83 -2.99 -10.65
C GLU A 371 15.41 -1.53 -10.87
N SER A 372 15.99 -0.90 -11.90
CA SER A 372 15.69 0.45 -12.33
C SER A 372 14.18 0.74 -12.46
N VAL A 373 13.81 1.99 -12.22
CA VAL A 373 12.51 2.55 -12.61
C VAL A 373 12.74 3.59 -13.68
N GLU A 374 12.00 3.48 -14.77
CA GLU A 374 12.08 4.39 -15.91
C GLU A 374 10.77 5.15 -16.08
N LYS A 375 10.88 6.40 -16.53
CA LYS A 375 9.78 7.16 -17.09
C LYS A 375 9.96 7.28 -18.60
N TYR A 376 9.16 6.53 -19.35
CA TYR A 376 9.15 6.51 -20.81
C TYR A 376 7.79 6.98 -21.34
N ASN A 377 7.79 7.95 -22.27
CA ASN A 377 6.57 8.57 -22.81
C ASN A 377 5.55 9.02 -21.73
N GLY A 378 6.07 9.52 -20.61
CA GLY A 378 5.27 10.03 -19.48
C GLY A 378 4.70 8.95 -18.55
N LYS A 379 4.95 7.67 -18.83
CA LYS A 379 4.49 6.50 -18.07
C LYS A 379 5.66 5.77 -17.41
N TYR A 380 5.38 4.99 -16.37
CA TYR A 380 6.42 4.32 -15.60
C TYR A 380 6.63 2.87 -16.04
N ILE A 381 7.88 2.44 -16.01
CA ILE A 381 8.31 1.05 -16.14
C ILE A 381 9.11 0.72 -14.88
N VAL A 382 8.53 -0.09 -13.99
CA VAL A 382 9.25 -0.65 -12.84
C VAL A 382 9.81 -1.99 -13.30
N TYR A 383 11.13 -2.08 -13.55
CA TYR A 383 11.71 -3.28 -14.15
C TYR A 383 11.71 -4.49 -13.20
N SER A 384 11.86 -4.25 -11.90
CA SER A 384 11.66 -5.26 -10.86
C SER A 384 11.32 -4.62 -9.53
N MET A 385 10.30 -5.17 -8.86
CA MET A 385 9.93 -4.80 -7.49
C MET A 385 10.75 -5.55 -6.43
N GLY A 386 11.49 -6.59 -6.82
CA GLY A 386 12.27 -7.44 -5.92
C GLY A 386 11.44 -8.41 -5.08
N ASP A 387 12.12 -9.22 -4.28
CA ASP A 387 11.47 -10.15 -3.35
C ASP A 387 10.72 -9.38 -2.26
N PHE A 388 9.46 -9.73 -2.02
CA PHE A 388 8.65 -9.08 -1.00
C PHE A 388 8.48 -10.00 0.21
N ALA A 389 7.70 -11.08 0.08
CA ALA A 389 7.60 -12.14 1.08
C ALA A 389 8.04 -13.46 0.46
N PHE A 390 9.34 -13.60 0.21
CA PHE A 390 9.92 -14.70 -0.54
C PHE A 390 11.15 -15.24 0.17
N GLY A 391 11.05 -16.44 0.76
CA GLY A 391 12.14 -17.09 1.49
C GLY A 391 12.70 -18.33 0.81
N ALA A 392 12.30 -18.59 -0.44
CA ALA A 392 12.83 -19.67 -1.25
C ALA A 392 14.16 -19.30 -1.94
N ASP A 393 14.62 -18.05 -1.83
CA ASP A 393 15.93 -17.60 -2.28
C ASP A 393 17.01 -17.80 -1.18
N PRO A 394 17.99 -18.70 -1.36
CA PRO A 394 19.09 -18.89 -0.41
C PRO A 394 20.31 -17.99 -0.69
N THR A 395 20.30 -17.23 -1.79
CA THR A 395 21.44 -16.45 -2.30
C THR A 395 21.55 -15.08 -1.63
N LEU A 396 20.43 -14.53 -1.15
CA LEU A 396 20.32 -13.34 -0.28
C LEU A 396 21.21 -12.17 -0.69
N LEU A 397 21.24 -11.86 -1.99
CA LEU A 397 22.10 -10.81 -2.54
C LEU A 397 21.58 -9.40 -2.25
N SER A 398 20.28 -9.25 -1.97
CA SER A 398 19.66 -8.02 -1.48
C SER A 398 18.43 -8.40 -0.65
N ARG A 399 18.12 -7.60 0.37
CA ARG A 399 16.85 -7.65 1.11
C ARG A 399 15.94 -6.47 0.78
N MET A 400 16.41 -5.57 -0.09
CA MET A 400 15.73 -4.32 -0.40
C MET A 400 14.61 -4.57 -1.39
N THR A 401 13.43 -4.10 -1.03
CA THR A 401 12.21 -4.14 -1.84
C THR A 401 11.39 -2.88 -1.59
N SER A 402 10.25 -2.74 -2.26
CA SER A 402 9.34 -1.64 -1.99
C SER A 402 7.92 -1.97 -2.40
N MET A 403 6.96 -1.40 -1.66
CA MET A 403 5.59 -1.28 -2.18
C MET A 403 5.50 -0.08 -3.11
N PHE A 404 4.95 -0.28 -4.29
CA PHE A 404 4.67 0.80 -5.24
C PHE A 404 3.21 1.21 -5.12
N ARG A 405 2.98 2.45 -4.70
CA ARG A 405 1.64 3.00 -4.49
C ARG A 405 1.26 3.93 -5.63
N LEU A 406 0.29 3.49 -6.41
CA LEU A 406 -0.13 4.12 -7.66
C LEU A 406 -1.47 4.80 -7.46
N ARG A 407 -1.52 6.12 -7.63
CA ARG A 407 -2.76 6.90 -7.50
C ARG A 407 -3.26 7.33 -8.87
N PHE A 408 -4.36 6.76 -9.30
CA PHE A 408 -4.99 7.06 -10.59
C PHE A 408 -6.29 7.84 -10.41
N THR A 409 -6.64 8.64 -11.40
CA THR A 409 -7.96 9.27 -11.48
C THR A 409 -8.42 9.35 -12.93
N GLU A 410 -9.72 9.55 -13.12
CA GLU A 410 -10.27 9.92 -14.41
C GLU A 410 -10.28 11.45 -14.56
N ASP A 411 -9.66 11.95 -15.62
CA ASP A 411 -9.63 13.36 -16.00
C ASP A 411 -10.09 13.49 -17.46
N ASN A 412 -11.24 14.14 -17.67
CA ASN A 412 -11.84 14.35 -18.99
C ASN A 412 -11.97 13.07 -19.84
N GLY A 413 -12.46 11.98 -19.22
CA GLY A 413 -12.64 10.68 -19.87
C GLY A 413 -11.33 9.92 -20.14
N LYS A 414 -10.21 10.35 -19.55
CA LYS A 414 -8.92 9.67 -19.61
C LYS A 414 -8.44 9.28 -18.23
N VAL A 415 -7.93 8.06 -18.08
CA VAL A 415 -7.26 7.66 -16.84
C VAL A 415 -5.84 8.24 -16.82
N VAL A 416 -5.47 8.91 -15.72
CA VAL A 416 -4.15 9.52 -15.53
C VAL A 416 -3.55 9.13 -14.18
N LEU A 417 -2.25 8.85 -14.17
CA LEU A 417 -1.48 8.65 -12.94
C LEU A 417 -1.23 10.02 -12.29
N LYS A 418 -1.79 10.26 -11.12
CA LYS A 418 -1.58 11.49 -10.34
C LYS A 418 -0.26 11.45 -9.56
N ASN A 419 0.05 10.31 -8.97
CA ASN A 419 1.27 10.12 -8.19
C ASN A 419 1.67 8.64 -8.17
N MET A 420 2.98 8.39 -8.17
CA MET A 420 3.57 7.13 -7.77
C MET A 420 4.49 7.42 -6.57
N SER A 421 4.10 6.90 -5.41
CA SER A 421 4.94 6.93 -4.20
C SER A 421 5.43 5.52 -3.88
N ILE A 422 6.50 5.42 -3.10
CA ILE A 422 7.06 4.14 -2.67
C ILE A 422 6.99 4.01 -1.15
N VAL A 423 6.98 2.76 -0.68
CA VAL A 423 7.17 2.41 0.73
C VAL A 423 8.44 1.57 0.83
N PRO A 424 9.59 2.19 1.15
CA PRO A 424 10.85 1.47 1.31
C PRO A 424 10.69 0.31 2.31
N THR A 425 11.08 -0.90 1.92
CA THR A 425 10.78 -2.11 2.68
C THR A 425 11.96 -3.07 2.64
N TYR A 426 12.25 -3.74 3.74
CA TYR A 426 13.07 -4.96 3.72
C TYR A 426 12.15 -6.18 3.61
N GLU A 427 12.57 -7.23 2.91
CA GLU A 427 11.76 -8.45 2.75
C GLU A 427 11.52 -9.23 4.06
N ASN A 428 12.34 -8.99 5.08
CA ASN A 428 12.26 -9.62 6.39
C ASN A 428 12.39 -8.60 7.53
N SER A 429 11.78 -8.91 8.68
CA SER A 429 11.67 -7.97 9.80
C SER A 429 12.68 -8.19 10.92
N ASP A 430 13.41 -9.29 10.90
CA ASP A 430 14.43 -9.62 11.90
C ASP A 430 15.84 -9.16 11.48
N GLY A 431 15.98 -8.61 10.27
CA GLY A 431 17.26 -8.18 9.70
C GLY A 431 18.25 -9.33 9.49
N SER A 432 17.78 -10.59 9.59
CA SER A 432 18.62 -11.76 9.41
C SER A 432 19.16 -11.82 7.99
N LEU A 433 20.45 -12.10 7.87
CA LEU A 433 21.13 -12.32 6.59
C LEU A 433 21.17 -13.80 6.20
N ASN A 434 20.65 -14.70 7.04
CA ASN A 434 20.74 -16.15 6.85
C ASN A 434 19.37 -16.86 6.93
N GLU A 435 18.37 -16.22 7.54
CA GLU A 435 17.00 -16.73 7.64
C GLU A 435 16.04 -15.65 7.10
N ASN A 436 14.97 -16.03 6.40
CA ASN A 436 13.88 -15.12 6.07
C ASN A 436 12.70 -15.47 6.98
N ASN A 437 12.20 -14.50 7.76
CA ASN A 437 11.04 -14.70 8.63
C ASN A 437 9.69 -14.48 7.92
N TYR A 438 9.71 -14.20 6.61
CA TYR A 438 8.56 -13.95 5.73
C TYR A 438 7.67 -12.82 6.24
N GLN A 439 8.27 -11.78 6.85
CA GLN A 439 7.56 -10.59 7.29
C GLN A 439 8.23 -9.35 6.68
N PRO A 440 7.72 -8.81 5.56
CA PRO A 440 8.22 -7.56 5.02
C PRO A 440 8.16 -6.47 6.10
N LEU A 441 9.21 -5.64 6.15
CA LEU A 441 9.39 -4.58 7.13
C LEU A 441 9.49 -3.24 6.41
N PRO A 442 8.38 -2.50 6.31
CA PRO A 442 8.42 -1.12 5.86
C PRO A 442 9.28 -0.29 6.82
N VAL A 443 10.25 0.44 6.28
CA VAL A 443 11.27 1.15 7.04
C VAL A 443 11.15 2.67 6.90
N PHE A 444 11.81 3.37 7.80
CA PHE A 444 11.93 4.82 7.85
C PHE A 444 13.38 5.21 8.18
N GLY A 445 13.69 6.50 8.23
CA GLY A 445 15.00 7.01 8.60
C GLY A 445 16.08 6.67 7.57
N ASP A 446 17.25 6.33 8.08
CA ASP A 446 18.41 6.00 7.25
C ASP A 446 18.21 4.72 6.44
N ASP A 447 17.41 3.77 6.91
CA ASP A 447 17.10 2.55 6.16
C ASP A 447 16.20 2.84 4.95
N ALA A 448 15.19 3.70 5.11
CA ALA A 448 14.40 4.17 3.98
C ALA A 448 15.28 4.91 2.95
N LYS A 449 16.16 5.82 3.42
CA LYS A 449 17.12 6.51 2.55
C LYS A 449 18.02 5.55 1.78
N LYS A 450 18.50 4.46 2.40
CA LYS A 450 19.36 3.47 1.71
C LYS A 450 18.63 2.86 0.52
N ILE A 451 17.39 2.43 0.69
CA ILE A 451 16.58 1.81 -0.37
C ILE A 451 16.25 2.84 -1.46
N VAL A 452 15.88 4.07 -1.08
CA VAL A 452 15.61 5.16 -2.04
C VAL A 452 16.87 5.50 -2.85
N ASN A 453 18.02 5.61 -2.19
CA ASN A 453 19.29 5.89 -2.86
C ASN A 453 19.72 4.75 -3.78
N GLU A 454 19.43 3.50 -3.41
CA GLU A 454 19.68 2.34 -4.25
C GLU A 454 18.85 2.41 -5.53
N LEU A 455 17.53 2.65 -5.42
CA LEU A 455 16.64 2.87 -6.56
C LEU A 455 17.13 3.99 -7.49
N ILE A 456 17.57 5.12 -6.92
CA ILE A 456 18.16 6.23 -7.69
C ILE A 456 19.45 5.76 -8.39
N ARG A 457 20.34 5.07 -7.67
CA ARG A 457 21.63 4.60 -8.20
C ARG A 457 21.45 3.66 -9.38
N ILE A 458 20.55 2.68 -9.27
CA ILE A 458 20.30 1.70 -10.32
C ILE A 458 19.46 2.28 -11.47
N SER A 459 18.65 3.32 -11.22
CA SER A 459 17.87 3.99 -12.29
C SER A 459 18.68 5.03 -13.06
N LYS A 460 19.66 5.69 -12.44
CA LYS A 460 20.45 6.76 -13.08
C LYS A 460 21.12 6.39 -14.42
N PRO A 461 21.62 5.15 -14.64
CA PRO A 461 22.27 4.79 -15.91
C PRO A 461 21.33 4.70 -17.11
N ILE A 462 20.02 4.51 -16.91
CA ILE A 462 19.05 4.36 -18.00
C ILE A 462 18.48 5.73 -18.40
N GLN A 463 18.25 5.93 -19.71
CA GLN A 463 17.57 7.13 -20.19
C GLN A 463 16.14 7.18 -19.64
N GLY A 464 15.72 8.31 -19.07
CA GLY A 464 14.42 8.41 -18.40
C GLY A 464 14.37 7.77 -17.00
N GLY A 465 15.51 7.30 -16.47
CA GLY A 465 15.62 6.77 -15.12
C GLY A 465 15.11 7.74 -14.06
N VAL A 466 14.32 7.23 -13.12
CA VAL A 466 13.74 8.01 -12.02
C VAL A 466 14.81 8.27 -10.97
N THR A 467 15.01 9.55 -10.63
CA THR A 467 16.00 9.97 -9.63
C THR A 467 15.40 10.66 -8.41
N GLU A 468 14.07 10.74 -8.35
CA GLU A 468 13.31 11.32 -7.25
C GLU A 468 12.11 10.43 -6.95
N TYR A 469 11.91 10.10 -5.67
CA TYR A 469 10.83 9.25 -5.21
C TYR A 469 10.08 9.93 -4.07
N ASP A 470 8.76 9.92 -4.15
CA ASP A 470 7.89 10.32 -3.04
C ASP A 470 7.75 9.13 -2.07
N TYR A 471 8.03 9.35 -0.79
CA TYR A 471 7.85 8.36 0.28
C TYR A 471 7.59 9.08 1.61
N PHE A 472 6.83 8.44 2.48
CA PHE A 472 6.46 9.02 3.77
C PHE A 472 7.48 8.64 4.86
N ASP A 473 8.07 9.65 5.49
CA ASP A 473 8.88 9.49 6.69
C ASP A 473 8.48 10.53 7.74
N PRO A 474 7.85 10.12 8.86
CA PRO A 474 7.38 11.07 9.86
C PRO A 474 8.50 11.64 10.74
N PHE A 475 9.74 11.16 10.65
CA PHE A 475 10.84 11.49 11.57
C PHE A 475 11.99 12.26 10.95
N MET A 476 12.09 12.34 9.62
CA MET A 476 13.21 12.97 8.91
C MET A 476 12.90 14.35 8.35
#